data_AF-A0A923IHK3-F1
#
_entry.id   AF-A0A923IHK3-F1
#
_cell.length_a   1.000
_cell.length_b   1.000
_cell.length_c   1.000
_cell.angle_alpha   90.00
_cell.angle_beta   90.00
_cell.angle_gamma   90.00
#
_symmetry.space_group_name_H-M   'P 1'
#
loop_
_entity.id
_entity.type
_entity.pdbx_description
1 polymer ?
#
loop_
_entity_poly.entity_id
_entity_poly.type
_entity_poly.pdbx_seq_one_letter_code
_entity_poly.pdbx_strand_id
1 'polypeptide(L)'
;PGNQALLESIQPGKAGLDSFASPQANLTAAPNLYPAIGMAGSWNNAVELVQIDGVPYAVTGNFPLTITANNINFKPSDNVTIGFVNAAVAAVAVPAETIFKFSKDRIMTVKGTLNLLSTDSQPVIFTSIKDDAAAGDTNRDGTATRPAKADWGEVRLAASNNFHNAVVRYAVKGLHIYFDGAINLNNNSTVNHSTFMENTTGISLSALDNGDILAAIQDSTFNLNTIHIQGNNSNVGKTGHLCVDAHNNDLFGSSTLQNGIENNNLNGVSPDLVGCPSPVAFDATLNYWGDASGPYHPTLNADGLGSRVSDRVLFDPWLANAVFPPATYSISGRITKDSAIGDGLPGVLVMLQGEVPDDTTAITDANGYYSFSGLLNGPYIVSPVLAGYLFSPPSLNVVLAGSDSLSANFIATISPAEVGFSVNSLDVLRPTSSVKKYCSFTVTMDKALAPGKSASVDYTTVDGTALASVDYIARSGKLTFLSGQSLTQQVNVELKLSNLSDPTEFFSLMLKNPTNAYLLVSNGTCTLSTAKQVYLPMINK
;
A
#
# COMPACT_ATOMS: atom_id res chain seq x y z
N PRO A 1 10.41 40.52 -19.61
CA PRO A 1 9.78 41.16 -18.43
C PRO A 1 8.33 40.70 -18.12
N GLY A 2 7.56 40.18 -19.09
CA GLY A 2 6.15 39.82 -18.88
C GLY A 2 5.85 38.39 -18.40
N ASN A 3 6.77 37.44 -18.59
CA ASN A 3 6.47 36.01 -18.37
C ASN A 3 6.92 35.49 -16.98
N GLN A 4 7.72 36.26 -16.25
CA GLN A 4 8.20 35.89 -14.91
C GLN A 4 7.14 36.21 -13.83
N ALA A 5 6.41 37.33 -14.00
CA ALA A 5 5.34 37.74 -13.10
C ALA A 5 4.07 36.85 -13.16
N LEU A 6 3.85 36.14 -14.29
CA LEU A 6 2.70 35.25 -14.45
C LEU A 6 2.92 33.89 -13.77
N LEU A 7 4.16 33.39 -13.76
CA LEU A 7 4.55 32.19 -13.02
C LEU A 7 4.54 32.40 -11.50
N GLU A 8 4.87 33.60 -11.03
CA GLU A 8 4.78 33.97 -9.60
C GLU A 8 3.33 34.11 -9.10
N SER A 9 2.34 34.22 -9.99
CA SER A 9 0.93 34.42 -9.63
C SER A 9 0.10 33.14 -9.44
N ILE A 10 0.65 31.97 -9.76
CA ILE A 10 -0.06 30.69 -9.58
C ILE A 10 0.24 30.17 -8.18
N GLN A 11 -0.72 30.32 -7.28
CA GLN A 11 -0.61 29.91 -5.88
C GLN A 11 -1.33 28.56 -5.66
N PRO A 12 -0.86 27.73 -4.70
CA PRO A 12 -1.52 26.48 -4.32
C PRO A 12 -3.00 26.69 -3.91
N GLY A 13 -3.92 25.85 -4.41
CA GLY A 13 -5.28 25.74 -3.87
C GLY A 13 -6.36 26.69 -4.40
N LYS A 14 -6.23 27.34 -5.56
CA LYS A 14 -7.37 28.05 -6.19
C LYS A 14 -8.19 27.17 -7.13
N ALA A 15 -9.51 27.26 -6.98
CA ALA A 15 -10.51 26.57 -7.78
C ALA A 15 -10.34 26.84 -9.28
N GLY A 16 -10.40 25.77 -10.07
CA GLY A 16 -10.40 25.82 -11.53
C GLY A 16 -11.57 26.66 -12.06
N LEU A 17 -11.35 27.24 -13.25
CA LEU A 17 -12.30 28.05 -14.02
C LEU A 17 -13.73 27.46 -14.01
N ASP A 18 -14.69 28.29 -13.62
CA ASP A 18 -16.10 27.92 -13.44
C ASP A 18 -16.78 27.32 -14.69
N SER A 19 -17.58 26.29 -14.40
CA SER A 19 -18.64 25.61 -15.16
C SER A 19 -19.07 26.11 -16.55
N PHE A 20 -19.02 25.23 -17.55
CA PHE A 20 -20.04 25.15 -18.62
C PHE A 20 -20.43 23.70 -18.90
N ALA A 21 -21.73 23.48 -19.07
CA ALA A 21 -22.39 22.18 -19.18
C ALA A 21 -21.87 21.29 -20.33
N SER A 22 -21.58 20.03 -20.00
CA SER A 22 -21.17 18.99 -20.96
C SER A 22 -22.37 18.30 -21.62
N PRO A 23 -22.39 18.09 -22.95
CA PRO A 23 -23.27 17.13 -23.58
C PRO A 23 -22.68 15.71 -23.43
N GLN A 24 -23.41 14.80 -22.81
CA GLN A 24 -23.07 13.37 -22.80
C GLN A 24 -23.20 12.79 -24.21
N ALA A 25 -22.07 12.39 -24.80
CA ALA A 25 -22.07 11.50 -25.96
C ALA A 25 -21.85 10.06 -25.48
N ASN A 26 -22.88 9.23 -25.67
CA ASN A 26 -22.83 7.79 -25.45
C ASN A 26 -21.82 7.14 -26.41
N LEU A 27 -20.69 6.70 -25.89
CA LEU A 27 -19.84 5.69 -26.52
C LEU A 27 -20.23 4.33 -25.93
N THR A 28 -20.72 3.43 -26.78
CA THR A 28 -20.87 2.01 -26.45
C THR A 28 -19.52 1.45 -26.06
N ALA A 29 -19.41 1.11 -24.78
CA ALA A 29 -18.19 0.77 -24.09
C ALA A 29 -17.48 -0.46 -24.67
N ALA A 30 -16.16 -0.35 -24.88
CA ALA A 30 -15.26 -1.43 -24.49
C ALA A 30 -14.83 -1.11 -23.03
N PRO A 31 -15.01 -2.00 -22.03
CA PRO A 31 -15.12 -1.56 -20.64
C PRO A 31 -13.84 -1.14 -19.90
N ASN A 32 -12.65 -1.14 -20.52
CA ASN A 32 -11.38 -1.19 -19.76
C ASN A 32 -10.30 -0.20 -20.26
N LEU A 33 -10.58 1.09 -20.43
CA LEU A 33 -9.56 2.07 -20.85
C LEU A 33 -9.44 3.24 -19.86
N TYR A 34 -8.37 3.22 -19.07
CA TYR A 34 -7.85 4.37 -18.32
C TYR A 34 -6.36 4.52 -18.64
N PRO A 35 -5.88 5.69 -19.13
CA PRO A 35 -4.48 5.87 -19.49
C PRO A 35 -3.67 6.47 -18.34
N ALA A 36 -2.61 5.78 -17.91
CA ALA A 36 -1.51 6.38 -17.15
C ALA A 36 -0.55 7.12 -18.10
N ILE A 37 -0.24 8.38 -17.79
CA ILE A 37 0.07 9.44 -18.78
C ILE A 37 -1.00 9.46 -19.89
N GLY A 38 -1.99 10.34 -19.70
CA GLY A 38 -3.23 10.39 -20.49
C GLY A 38 -3.04 10.69 -21.98
N MET A 39 -2.93 9.64 -22.79
CA MET A 39 -3.26 9.73 -24.21
C MET A 39 -4.71 9.29 -24.42
N ALA A 40 -5.62 10.25 -24.55
CA ALA A 40 -6.89 10.00 -25.23
C ALA A 40 -6.62 10.05 -26.74
N GLY A 41 -6.33 8.90 -27.34
CA GLY A 41 -6.15 8.75 -28.79
C GLY A 41 -6.25 7.29 -29.21
N SER A 42 -6.74 7.05 -30.43
CA SER A 42 -6.82 5.72 -31.02
C SER A 42 -5.47 5.37 -31.63
N TRP A 43 -4.95 4.18 -31.32
CA TRP A 43 -3.76 3.65 -31.98
C TRP A 43 -4.16 3.01 -33.30
N ASN A 44 -3.56 3.45 -34.40
CA ASN A 44 -3.74 2.79 -35.69
C ASN A 44 -2.93 1.49 -35.77
N ASN A 45 -3.17 0.69 -36.81
CA ASN A 45 -2.47 -0.59 -37.03
C ASN A 45 -0.96 -0.41 -37.33
N ALA A 46 -0.46 0.82 -37.42
CA ALA A 46 0.94 1.17 -37.58
C ALA A 46 1.60 1.64 -36.26
N VAL A 47 0.88 1.57 -35.13
CA VAL A 47 1.36 2.01 -33.81
C VAL A 47 1.67 3.52 -33.78
N GLU A 48 0.76 4.31 -34.36
CA GLU A 48 0.75 5.77 -34.24
C GLU A 48 -0.57 6.22 -33.58
N LEU A 49 -0.51 7.31 -32.81
CA LEU A 49 -1.69 7.87 -32.14
C LEU A 49 -2.42 8.85 -33.09
N VAL A 50 -3.73 8.64 -33.30
CA VAL A 50 -4.56 9.43 -34.23
C VAL A 50 -5.68 10.19 -33.49
N GLN A 51 -5.91 11.45 -33.90
CA GLN A 51 -6.97 12.36 -33.40
C GLN A 51 -8.38 11.88 -33.80
N ILE A 52 -9.40 12.15 -32.96
CA ILE A 52 -10.82 11.89 -33.27
C ILE A 52 -11.52 13.21 -33.61
N ASP A 53 -12.18 13.28 -34.77
CA ASP A 53 -12.89 14.48 -35.25
C ASP A 53 -14.21 14.74 -34.49
N GLY A 54 -14.46 16.01 -34.16
CA GLY A 54 -15.74 16.48 -33.62
C GLY A 54 -15.84 16.69 -32.10
N VAL A 55 -14.74 16.51 -31.35
CA VAL A 55 -14.67 16.85 -29.91
C VAL A 55 -14.03 18.24 -29.75
N PRO A 56 -14.71 19.23 -29.12
CA PRO A 56 -14.11 20.53 -28.84
C PRO A 56 -13.04 20.40 -27.73
N TYR A 57 -11.91 21.08 -27.92
CA TYR A 57 -10.74 21.15 -27.05
C TYR A 57 -11.04 21.10 -25.54
N ALA A 58 -10.44 20.13 -24.85
CA ALA A 58 -10.07 20.26 -23.44
C ALA A 58 -8.53 20.33 -23.39
N VAL A 59 -7.99 21.54 -23.34
CA VAL A 59 -6.55 21.81 -23.16
C VAL A 59 -6.40 23.04 -22.28
N THR A 60 -5.78 22.91 -21.11
CA THR A 60 -4.98 23.97 -20.47
C THR A 60 -4.08 23.32 -19.42
N GLY A 61 -2.76 23.20 -19.54
CA GLY A 61 -1.84 23.99 -20.36
C GLY A 61 -1.02 23.22 -21.40
N ASN A 62 -0.50 24.00 -22.36
CA ASN A 62 0.53 23.59 -23.31
C ASN A 62 1.71 22.97 -22.57
N PHE A 63 2.05 21.71 -22.85
CA PHE A 63 3.26 21.33 -23.59
C PHE A 63 3.34 19.80 -23.69
N PRO A 64 3.72 19.22 -24.84
CA PRO A 64 4.52 18.01 -24.83
C PRO A 64 5.86 18.35 -24.16
N LEU A 65 6.53 17.43 -23.49
CA LEU A 65 7.86 17.74 -22.95
C LEU A 65 8.83 17.99 -24.13
N THR A 66 8.92 19.23 -24.60
CA THR A 66 9.96 19.70 -25.52
C THR A 66 11.22 19.91 -24.66
N ILE A 67 12.06 18.89 -24.58
CA ILE A 67 13.49 19.15 -24.57
C ILE A 67 13.96 18.93 -26.00
N THR A 68 14.26 20.03 -26.69
CA THR A 68 14.94 19.95 -27.97
C THR A 68 16.36 19.46 -27.74
N ALA A 69 16.57 18.17 -27.98
CA ALA A 69 17.79 17.66 -28.58
C ALA A 69 17.39 16.61 -29.62
N ASN A 70 17.48 16.97 -30.90
CA ASN A 70 17.37 16.07 -32.06
C ASN A 70 16.01 15.39 -32.35
N ASN A 71 14.86 16.03 -32.09
CA ASN A 71 13.54 15.58 -32.59
C ASN A 71 13.14 14.13 -32.21
N ILE A 72 13.26 13.71 -30.95
CA ILE A 72 12.85 12.37 -30.50
C ILE A 72 11.60 12.45 -29.61
N ASN A 73 10.61 11.60 -29.88
CA ASN A 73 9.41 11.37 -29.06
C ASN A 73 9.70 10.32 -27.97
N PHE A 74 9.29 10.56 -26.72
CA PHE A 74 9.51 9.64 -25.59
C PHE A 74 8.33 8.68 -25.40
N LYS A 75 8.63 7.39 -25.18
CA LYS A 75 7.67 6.32 -24.84
C LYS A 75 7.79 5.93 -23.36
N PRO A 76 6.78 5.28 -22.74
CA PRO A 76 6.89 4.69 -21.39
C PRO A 76 8.04 3.67 -21.21
N SER A 77 8.65 3.23 -22.32
CA SER A 77 9.84 2.37 -22.39
C SER A 77 11.17 3.13 -22.31
N ASP A 78 11.14 4.46 -22.25
CA ASP A 78 12.32 5.31 -22.32
C ASP A 78 12.65 5.91 -20.97
N ASN A 79 13.93 6.20 -20.74
CA ASN A 79 14.32 7.01 -19.60
C ASN A 79 13.89 8.46 -19.88
N VAL A 80 13.36 9.12 -18.86
CA VAL A 80 12.97 10.53 -18.95
C VAL A 80 14.10 11.37 -18.38
N THR A 81 14.50 12.43 -19.08
CA THR A 81 15.42 13.44 -18.55
C THR A 81 14.73 14.80 -18.58
N ILE A 82 14.73 15.52 -17.45
CA ILE A 82 14.19 16.86 -17.31
C ILE A 82 15.36 17.84 -17.14
N GLY A 83 15.51 18.77 -18.08
CA GLY A 83 16.59 19.76 -18.10
C GLY A 83 17.92 19.25 -18.67
N PHE A 84 18.89 20.17 -18.71
CA PHE A 84 20.29 19.90 -19.05
C PHE A 84 21.17 20.11 -17.81
N VAL A 85 22.39 19.57 -17.83
CA VAL A 85 23.37 19.74 -16.73
C VAL A 85 23.54 21.24 -16.44
N ASN A 86 23.44 21.65 -15.17
CA ASN A 86 23.58 23.03 -14.70
C ASN A 86 22.52 24.04 -15.17
N ALA A 87 21.36 23.59 -15.68
CA ALA A 87 20.28 24.48 -16.08
C ALA A 87 19.26 24.68 -14.94
N ALA A 88 19.59 25.55 -13.97
CA ALA A 88 18.63 26.04 -12.96
C ALA A 88 17.38 26.75 -13.55
N VAL A 89 17.31 26.87 -14.89
CA VAL A 89 16.26 27.59 -15.63
C VAL A 89 15.29 26.63 -16.34
N ALA A 90 15.60 25.33 -16.43
CA ALA A 90 14.71 24.36 -17.06
C ALA A 90 13.76 23.77 -16.02
N ALA A 91 12.53 24.29 -15.95
CA ALA A 91 11.48 23.81 -15.07
C ALA A 91 10.38 23.09 -15.86
N VAL A 92 9.89 21.97 -15.32
CA VAL A 92 8.68 21.28 -15.79
C VAL A 92 7.65 21.34 -14.68
N ALA A 93 6.50 21.95 -14.97
CA ALA A 93 5.34 21.91 -14.09
C ALA A 93 4.53 20.63 -14.36
N VAL A 94 4.21 19.90 -13.31
CA VAL A 94 3.43 18.67 -13.33
C VAL A 94 2.08 18.95 -12.66
N PRO A 95 0.96 18.87 -13.40
CA PRO A 95 -0.37 19.02 -12.81
C PRO A 95 -0.63 18.03 -11.65
N ALA A 96 -1.50 18.41 -10.72
CA ALA A 96 -2.02 17.50 -9.69
C ALA A 96 -2.65 16.25 -10.33
N GLU A 97 -2.70 15.15 -9.58
CA GLU A 97 -3.23 13.84 -10.03
C GLU A 97 -2.51 13.21 -11.24
N THR A 98 -1.38 13.79 -11.68
CA THR A 98 -0.59 13.18 -12.74
C THR A 98 -0.03 11.82 -12.27
N ILE A 99 -0.21 10.79 -13.09
CA ILE A 99 0.30 9.43 -12.83
C ILE A 99 1.39 9.11 -13.85
N PHE A 100 2.61 8.91 -13.36
CA PHE A 100 3.75 8.39 -14.11
C PHE A 100 3.86 6.87 -13.92
N LYS A 101 3.76 6.12 -15.00
CA LYS A 101 4.00 4.66 -15.01
C LYS A 101 5.28 4.31 -15.73
N PHE A 102 6.11 3.49 -15.08
CA PHE A 102 7.42 3.09 -15.57
C PHE A 102 7.48 1.61 -15.89
N SER A 103 8.10 1.29 -17.03
CA SER A 103 8.47 -0.08 -17.37
C SER A 103 9.73 -0.51 -16.60
N LYS A 104 10.06 -1.80 -16.72
CA LYS A 104 11.23 -2.39 -16.06
C LYS A 104 12.53 -1.60 -16.28
N ASP A 105 13.23 -1.36 -15.17
CA ASP A 105 14.52 -0.67 -15.07
C ASP A 105 14.52 0.79 -15.55
N ARG A 106 13.36 1.41 -15.80
CA ARG A 106 13.29 2.79 -16.28
C ARG A 106 13.46 3.81 -15.18
N ILE A 107 14.09 4.92 -15.52
CA ILE A 107 14.37 6.03 -14.59
C ILE A 107 13.85 7.36 -15.13
N MET A 108 13.55 8.27 -14.21
CA MET A 108 13.42 9.70 -14.47
C MET A 108 14.64 10.41 -13.89
N THR A 109 15.34 11.24 -14.66
CA THR A 109 16.45 12.06 -14.18
C THR A 109 16.09 13.53 -14.29
N VAL A 110 16.04 14.22 -13.15
CA VAL A 110 15.73 15.64 -13.04
C VAL A 110 17.03 16.42 -12.84
N LYS A 111 17.53 17.05 -13.90
CA LYS A 111 18.70 17.93 -13.90
C LYS A 111 18.34 19.42 -13.79
N GLY A 112 17.06 19.75 -13.92
CA GLY A 112 16.48 21.08 -13.67
C GLY A 112 15.48 21.04 -12.51
N THR A 113 14.35 21.72 -12.67
CA THR A 113 13.27 21.73 -11.67
C THR A 113 12.08 20.87 -12.11
N LEU A 114 11.63 19.99 -11.24
CA LEU A 114 10.37 19.25 -11.30
C LEU A 114 9.40 19.91 -10.31
N ASN A 115 8.51 20.76 -10.84
CA ASN A 115 7.56 21.50 -10.04
C ASN A 115 6.22 20.74 -9.98
N LEU A 116 5.93 20.09 -8.85
CA LEU A 116 4.67 19.37 -8.65
C LEU A 116 3.58 20.35 -8.21
N LEU A 117 2.44 20.37 -8.89
CA LEU A 117 1.30 21.20 -8.53
C LEU A 117 0.28 20.43 -7.66
N SER A 118 0.71 19.34 -7.01
CA SER A 118 -0.11 18.44 -6.19
C SER A 118 -0.42 19.00 -4.80
N THR A 119 -1.45 18.40 -4.19
CA THR A 119 -1.84 18.58 -2.78
C THR A 119 -2.03 17.20 -2.12
N ASP A 120 -2.21 17.16 -0.80
CA ASP A 120 -2.45 15.89 -0.08
C ASP A 120 -3.68 15.13 -0.60
N SER A 121 -4.72 15.87 -0.99
CA SER A 121 -5.94 15.31 -1.55
C SER A 121 -5.83 14.98 -3.05
N GLN A 122 -4.81 15.48 -3.75
CA GLN A 122 -4.62 15.32 -5.19
C GLN A 122 -3.13 15.09 -5.50
N PRO A 123 -2.56 13.95 -5.06
CA PRO A 123 -1.13 13.71 -5.18
C PRO A 123 -0.72 13.39 -6.62
N VAL A 124 0.56 13.64 -6.94
CA VAL A 124 1.19 13.06 -8.14
C VAL A 124 1.68 11.65 -7.81
N ILE A 125 1.45 10.67 -8.70
CA ILE A 125 1.82 9.27 -8.46
C ILE A 125 2.94 8.83 -9.41
N PHE A 126 3.96 8.16 -8.88
CA PHE A 126 5.04 7.51 -9.62
C PHE A 126 5.02 6.02 -9.30
N THR A 127 4.81 5.16 -10.31
CA THR A 127 4.54 3.74 -10.08
C THR A 127 4.92 2.83 -11.25
N SER A 128 4.80 1.51 -11.05
CA SER A 128 5.01 0.46 -12.05
C SER A 128 3.94 0.50 -13.14
N ILE A 129 4.29 0.09 -14.36
CA ILE A 129 3.32 -0.11 -15.45
C ILE A 129 2.26 -1.17 -15.11
N LYS A 130 2.58 -2.09 -14.19
CA LYS A 130 1.70 -3.18 -13.72
C LYS A 130 0.73 -2.76 -12.62
N ASP A 131 0.78 -1.50 -12.20
CA ASP A 131 -0.04 -1.00 -11.11
C ASP A 131 -1.42 -0.58 -11.63
N ASP A 132 -2.34 -1.53 -11.61
CA ASP A 132 -3.71 -1.32 -12.07
C ASP A 132 -4.50 -0.38 -11.15
N ALA A 133 -4.10 -0.25 -9.89
CA ALA A 133 -4.79 0.62 -8.95
C ALA A 133 -4.58 2.10 -9.25
N ALA A 134 -3.48 2.47 -9.92
CA ALA A 134 -3.26 3.82 -10.42
C ALA A 134 -3.68 3.91 -11.89
N ALA A 135 -4.86 4.42 -12.24
CA ALA A 135 -5.30 4.57 -13.64
C ALA A 135 -5.37 3.26 -14.48
N GLY A 136 -5.71 2.13 -13.88
CA GLY A 136 -6.10 0.89 -14.59
C GLY A 136 -4.96 0.11 -15.27
N ASP A 137 -5.31 -1.01 -15.91
CA ASP A 137 -4.41 -1.96 -16.58
C ASP A 137 -3.75 -1.34 -17.83
N THR A 138 -2.58 -0.71 -17.61
CA THR A 138 -1.84 0.01 -18.64
C THR A 138 -0.98 -0.92 -19.50
N ASN A 139 -0.56 -2.06 -18.96
CA ASN A 139 0.21 -3.12 -19.62
C ASN A 139 -0.66 -4.11 -20.42
N ARG A 140 -1.99 -4.07 -20.27
CA ARG A 140 -2.97 -4.89 -20.99
C ARG A 140 -2.82 -6.38 -20.74
N ASP A 141 -2.43 -6.76 -19.53
CA ASP A 141 -2.32 -8.16 -19.15
C ASP A 141 -3.44 -8.63 -18.20
N GLY A 142 -4.45 -7.79 -17.99
CA GLY A 142 -5.54 -8.05 -17.08
C GLY A 142 -4.99 -8.16 -15.67
N THR A 143 -5.21 -9.30 -15.02
CA THR A 143 -4.69 -9.57 -13.67
C THR A 143 -3.44 -10.46 -13.68
N ALA A 144 -2.83 -10.66 -14.86
CA ALA A 144 -1.73 -11.62 -15.02
C ALA A 144 -0.48 -11.19 -14.25
N THR A 145 -0.25 -9.89 -14.09
CA THR A 145 0.84 -9.37 -13.27
C THR A 145 0.34 -8.42 -12.18
N ARG A 146 1.14 -8.28 -11.13
CA ARG A 146 0.92 -7.33 -10.03
C ARG A 146 2.21 -6.56 -9.81
N PRO A 147 2.14 -5.30 -9.34
CA PRO A 147 3.33 -4.52 -9.11
C PRO A 147 4.11 -5.06 -7.91
N ALA A 148 5.44 -4.98 -7.99
CA ALA A 148 6.34 -5.44 -6.93
C ALA A 148 7.53 -4.49 -6.77
N LYS A 149 8.20 -4.52 -5.60
CA LYS A 149 9.47 -3.82 -5.35
C LYS A 149 10.46 -4.04 -6.51
N ALA A 150 11.19 -3.00 -6.88
CA ALA A 150 12.15 -3.01 -7.99
C ALA A 150 11.55 -3.28 -9.39
N ASP A 151 10.26 -3.02 -9.59
CA ASP A 151 9.63 -3.10 -10.90
C ASP A 151 10.11 -2.02 -11.87
N TRP A 152 10.60 -0.89 -11.37
CA TRP A 152 11.21 0.19 -12.15
C TRP A 152 12.37 0.81 -11.37
N GLY A 153 13.16 1.66 -12.02
CA GLY A 153 14.42 2.16 -11.46
C GLY A 153 14.24 3.20 -10.36
N GLU A 154 14.17 4.49 -10.73
CA GLU A 154 14.16 5.59 -9.77
C GLU A 154 13.72 6.94 -10.35
N VAL A 155 13.23 7.84 -9.49
CA VAL A 155 13.22 9.28 -9.75
C VAL A 155 14.49 9.88 -9.17
N ARG A 156 15.42 10.25 -10.04
CA ARG A 156 16.72 10.81 -9.68
C ARG A 156 16.68 12.33 -9.73
N LEU A 157 16.81 12.99 -8.58
CA LEU A 157 16.98 14.44 -8.48
C LEU A 157 18.48 14.77 -8.51
N ALA A 158 18.99 15.13 -9.69
CA ALA A 158 20.38 15.55 -9.91
C ALA A 158 20.59 17.06 -9.71
N ALA A 159 19.53 17.80 -9.39
CA ALA A 159 19.55 19.20 -8.99
C ALA A 159 18.58 19.42 -7.82
N SER A 160 18.77 20.51 -7.09
CA SER A 160 17.89 20.90 -5.97
C SER A 160 16.44 21.06 -6.44
N ASN A 161 15.54 20.39 -5.73
CA ASN A 161 14.12 20.34 -6.03
C ASN A 161 13.28 20.32 -4.75
N ASN A 162 12.06 20.86 -4.83
CA ASN A 162 11.05 20.70 -3.79
C ASN A 162 10.07 19.59 -4.21
N PHE A 163 10.29 18.38 -3.71
CA PHE A 163 9.48 17.21 -4.05
C PHE A 163 8.38 17.01 -3.00
N HIS A 164 7.12 17.20 -3.38
CA HIS A 164 6.04 17.18 -2.38
C HIS A 164 4.72 16.60 -2.88
N ASN A 165 3.86 16.23 -1.93
CA ASN A 165 2.50 15.74 -2.20
C ASN A 165 2.49 14.67 -3.30
N ALA A 166 3.40 13.70 -3.17
CA ALA A 166 3.63 12.67 -4.16
C ALA A 166 3.56 11.28 -3.54
N VAL A 167 3.06 10.31 -4.30
CA VAL A 167 3.08 8.89 -3.96
C VAL A 167 4.07 8.19 -4.86
N VAL A 168 5.08 7.54 -4.28
CA VAL A 168 6.11 6.82 -5.02
C VAL A 168 6.17 5.37 -4.57
N ARG A 169 5.89 4.45 -5.50
CA ARG A 169 5.79 3.02 -5.18
C ARG A 169 6.42 2.09 -6.20
N TYR A 170 6.86 0.92 -5.71
CA TYR A 170 7.39 -0.21 -6.51
C TYR A 170 8.73 0.04 -7.22
N ALA A 171 9.49 1.06 -6.82
CA ALA A 171 10.79 1.39 -7.40
C ALA A 171 11.93 0.54 -6.81
N VAL A 172 13.09 0.57 -7.47
CA VAL A 172 14.38 0.23 -6.83
C VAL A 172 14.70 1.33 -5.81
N LYS A 173 14.71 2.60 -6.22
CA LYS A 173 14.82 3.75 -5.32
C LYS A 173 13.68 4.70 -5.63
N GLY A 174 12.75 4.91 -4.71
CA GLY A 174 11.59 5.78 -4.95
C GLY A 174 12.04 7.17 -5.39
N LEU A 175 12.83 7.82 -4.53
CA LEU A 175 13.55 9.05 -4.84
C LEU A 175 15.05 8.84 -4.64
N HIS A 176 15.85 9.32 -5.57
CA HIS A 176 17.30 9.33 -5.46
C HIS A 176 17.80 10.77 -5.54
N ILE A 177 18.10 11.36 -4.37
CA ILE A 177 18.75 12.67 -4.29
C ILE A 177 20.24 12.45 -4.55
N TYR A 178 20.70 13.01 -5.66
CA TYR A 178 21.95 12.63 -6.27
C TYR A 178 22.77 13.85 -6.65
N PHE A 179 24.09 13.73 -6.53
CA PHE A 179 25.02 14.74 -7.02
C PHE A 179 26.16 14.09 -7.83
N ASP A 180 26.36 14.55 -9.07
CA ASP A 180 27.28 13.94 -10.06
C ASP A 180 28.60 14.69 -10.28
N GLY A 181 28.91 15.69 -9.45
CA GLY A 181 30.24 16.32 -9.47
C GLY A 181 30.38 17.60 -10.30
N ALA A 182 29.28 18.26 -10.69
CA ALA A 182 29.36 19.60 -11.28
C ALA A 182 29.94 20.62 -10.27
N ILE A 183 30.98 21.35 -10.67
CA ILE A 183 31.79 22.24 -9.80
C ILE A 183 30.93 23.22 -8.97
N ASN A 184 31.12 23.20 -7.64
CA ASN A 184 30.63 24.18 -6.65
C ASN A 184 29.10 24.29 -6.44
N LEU A 185 28.35 23.19 -6.56
CA LEU A 185 26.92 23.17 -6.25
C LEU A 185 26.61 22.12 -5.17
N ASN A 186 25.66 22.44 -4.29
CA ASN A 186 25.06 21.50 -3.33
C ASN A 186 23.67 21.11 -3.84
N ASN A 187 23.24 19.88 -3.54
CA ASN A 187 21.86 19.46 -3.78
C ASN A 187 21.05 19.68 -2.50
N ASN A 188 20.23 20.73 -2.49
CA ASN A 188 19.46 21.19 -1.34
C ASN A 188 17.99 20.76 -1.45
N SER A 189 17.74 19.53 -1.88
CA SER A 189 16.39 19.06 -2.12
C SER A 189 15.55 18.95 -0.84
N THR A 190 14.32 19.43 -0.90
CA THR A 190 13.31 19.22 0.13
C THR A 190 12.35 18.13 -0.32
N VAL A 191 11.90 17.31 0.63
CA VAL A 191 10.88 16.27 0.45
C VAL A 191 9.84 16.46 1.53
N ASN A 192 8.57 16.68 1.16
CA ASN A 192 7.52 16.89 2.13
C ASN A 192 6.16 16.32 1.74
N HIS A 193 5.32 15.95 2.70
CA HIS A 193 3.94 15.51 2.45
C HIS A 193 3.87 14.37 1.41
N SER A 194 4.88 13.52 1.36
CA SER A 194 5.03 12.49 0.33
C SER A 194 4.96 11.09 0.93
N THR A 195 4.44 10.14 0.17
CA THR A 195 4.36 8.74 0.57
C THR A 195 5.33 7.90 -0.26
N PHE A 196 6.25 7.22 0.41
CA PHE A 196 7.14 6.24 -0.19
C PHE A 196 6.74 4.86 0.29
N MET A 197 6.32 3.99 -0.62
CA MET A 197 5.82 2.67 -0.23
C MET A 197 6.20 1.55 -1.17
N GLU A 198 6.44 0.36 -0.62
CA GLU A 198 6.76 -0.83 -1.42
C GLU A 198 7.92 -0.62 -2.42
N ASN A 199 8.88 0.23 -2.05
CA ASN A 199 10.13 0.39 -2.80
C ASN A 199 11.22 -0.54 -2.21
N THR A 200 12.27 -0.80 -2.98
CA THR A 200 13.47 -1.40 -2.35
C THR A 200 14.08 -0.39 -1.38
N THR A 201 14.28 0.84 -1.82
CA THR A 201 14.62 1.99 -0.97
C THR A 201 13.62 3.11 -1.20
N GLY A 202 13.06 3.69 -0.13
CA GLY A 202 12.16 4.86 -0.25
C GLY A 202 12.90 6.07 -0.80
N ILE A 203 13.85 6.60 -0.02
CA ILE A 203 14.75 7.69 -0.42
C ILE A 203 16.21 7.21 -0.33
N SER A 204 16.97 7.43 -1.39
CA SER A 204 18.42 7.20 -1.44
C SER A 204 19.14 8.53 -1.63
N LEU A 205 20.18 8.79 -0.84
CA LEU A 205 21.01 9.99 -0.91
C LEU A 205 22.42 9.56 -1.32
N SER A 206 23.01 10.17 -2.36
CA SER A 206 24.38 9.82 -2.79
C SER A 206 25.17 11.06 -3.23
N ALA A 207 26.22 11.38 -2.48
CA ALA A 207 27.21 12.40 -2.84
C ALA A 207 28.47 11.71 -3.40
N LEU A 208 28.66 11.72 -4.72
CA LEU A 208 29.75 10.93 -5.37
C LEU A 208 31.07 11.69 -5.59
N ASP A 209 31.06 13.03 -5.46
CA ASP A 209 32.21 13.90 -5.74
C ASP A 209 32.37 14.97 -4.65
N ASN A 210 32.82 16.20 -4.96
CA ASN A 210 33.11 17.26 -3.98
C ASN A 210 31.87 18.06 -3.53
N GLY A 211 30.66 17.72 -3.98
CA GLY A 211 29.45 18.46 -3.62
C GLY A 211 28.66 17.77 -2.51
N ASP A 212 27.99 18.59 -1.71
CA ASP A 212 27.22 18.14 -0.56
C ASP A 212 25.75 17.93 -0.92
N ILE A 213 25.08 17.03 -0.20
CA ILE A 213 23.62 16.94 -0.18
C ILE A 213 23.14 17.54 1.14
N LEU A 214 22.33 18.60 1.06
CA LEU A 214 21.66 19.24 2.20
C LEU A 214 20.16 18.98 2.09
N ALA A 215 19.70 17.80 2.49
CA ALA A 215 18.30 17.39 2.29
C ALA A 215 17.44 17.66 3.54
N ALA A 216 16.23 18.17 3.34
CA ALA A 216 15.20 18.18 4.36
C ALA A 216 14.08 17.22 3.95
N ILE A 217 13.77 16.23 4.79
CA ILE A 217 12.77 15.18 4.55
C ILE A 217 11.76 15.27 5.68
N GLN A 218 10.63 15.91 5.44
CA GLN A 218 9.69 16.25 6.51
C GLN A 218 8.29 15.76 6.19
N ASP A 219 7.45 15.60 7.21
CA ASP A 219 6.00 15.42 7.03
C ASP A 219 5.63 14.31 6.03
N SER A 220 6.42 13.22 5.97
CA SER A 220 6.29 12.19 4.94
C SER A 220 6.08 10.80 5.54
N THR A 221 5.43 9.92 4.78
CA THR A 221 5.12 8.56 5.22
C THR A 221 5.98 7.55 4.46
N PHE A 222 6.59 6.63 5.20
CA PHE A 222 7.35 5.51 4.66
C PHE A 222 6.72 4.21 5.12
N ASN A 223 6.33 3.34 4.19
CA ASN A 223 5.65 2.12 4.53
C ASN A 223 6.06 0.95 3.64
N LEU A 224 6.34 -0.22 4.23
CA LEU A 224 6.68 -1.45 3.49
C LEU A 224 7.88 -1.32 2.52
N ASN A 225 8.69 -0.26 2.57
CA ASN A 225 9.97 -0.23 1.86
C ASN A 225 10.94 -1.22 2.50
N THR A 226 11.89 -1.78 1.75
CA THR A 226 12.95 -2.62 2.37
C THR A 226 13.93 -1.79 3.20
N ILE A 227 14.16 -0.54 2.77
CA ILE A 227 14.84 0.52 3.54
C ILE A 227 14.03 1.81 3.32
N HIS A 228 13.65 2.53 4.36
CA HIS A 228 12.90 3.79 4.23
C HIS A 228 13.80 4.88 3.69
N ILE A 229 14.93 5.15 4.36
CA ILE A 229 15.89 6.17 3.96
C ILE A 229 17.31 5.60 4.04
N GLN A 230 18.10 5.85 2.99
CA GLN A 230 19.48 5.39 2.89
C GLN A 230 20.41 6.55 2.54
N GLY A 231 21.42 6.81 3.40
CA GLY A 231 22.53 7.71 3.09
C GLY A 231 23.76 6.96 2.59
N ASN A 232 24.06 6.97 1.29
CA ASN A 232 25.21 6.25 0.74
C ASN A 232 26.55 7.00 0.91
N ASN A 233 27.63 6.24 1.01
CA ASN A 233 29.00 6.77 1.10
C ASN A 233 29.46 7.45 -0.18
N SER A 234 30.28 8.48 -0.01
CA SER A 234 31.20 8.91 -1.05
C SER A 234 32.32 7.86 -1.21
N ASN A 235 32.70 7.53 -2.44
CA ASN A 235 33.78 6.56 -2.69
C ASN A 235 35.10 7.05 -2.05
N VAL A 236 36.03 6.13 -1.74
CA VAL A 236 37.34 6.48 -1.16
C VAL A 236 38.03 7.57 -1.99
N GLY A 237 38.39 8.69 -1.34
CA GLY A 237 39.06 9.85 -1.98
C GLY A 237 38.12 10.96 -2.48
N LYS A 238 36.83 10.92 -2.14
CA LYS A 238 35.84 11.97 -2.46
C LYS A 238 35.47 12.78 -1.20
N THR A 239 35.16 14.06 -1.35
CA THR A 239 34.94 15.00 -0.22
C THR A 239 33.49 15.45 -0.02
N GLY A 240 32.52 14.86 -0.70
CA GLY A 240 31.10 15.23 -0.54
C GLY A 240 30.53 14.71 0.77
N HIS A 241 29.70 15.53 1.40
CA HIS A 241 29.05 15.24 2.69
C HIS A 241 27.53 15.11 2.51
N LEU A 242 26.90 14.42 3.46
CA LEU A 242 25.45 14.47 3.64
C LEU A 242 25.15 15.31 4.87
N CYS A 243 24.19 16.22 4.75
CA CYS A 243 23.49 16.83 5.85
C CYS A 243 22.00 16.60 5.64
N VAL A 244 21.37 15.84 6.53
CA VAL A 244 19.98 15.44 6.38
C VAL A 244 19.22 15.81 7.65
N ASP A 245 18.15 16.57 7.45
CA ASP A 245 17.16 16.87 8.47
C ASP A 245 15.88 16.11 8.13
N ALA A 246 15.61 15.03 8.85
CA ALA A 246 14.49 14.13 8.63
C ALA A 246 13.52 14.16 9.81
N HIS A 247 12.57 15.11 9.87
CA HIS A 247 11.66 15.28 11.02
C HIS A 247 10.19 15.05 10.68
N ASN A 248 9.37 14.75 11.69
CA ASN A 248 7.91 14.61 11.56
C ASN A 248 7.50 13.59 10.49
N ASN A 249 8.29 12.54 10.27
CA ASN A 249 7.94 11.47 9.35
C ASN A 249 7.39 10.27 10.11
N ASP A 250 6.54 9.50 9.43
CA ASP A 250 6.06 8.20 9.91
C ASP A 250 6.77 7.07 9.18
N LEU A 251 7.64 6.36 9.89
CA LEU A 251 8.47 5.26 9.40
C LEU A 251 7.89 3.93 9.87
N PHE A 252 6.89 3.41 9.16
CA PHE A 252 6.21 2.16 9.50
C PHE A 252 7.07 0.92 9.21
N GLY A 253 7.45 0.23 10.27
CA GLY A 253 8.21 -1.02 10.25
C GLY A 253 8.30 -1.65 11.64
N SER A 254 9.17 -2.66 11.79
CA SER A 254 9.37 -3.36 13.06
C SER A 254 10.84 -3.65 13.31
N SER A 255 11.19 -4.02 14.54
CA SER A 255 12.56 -4.41 14.90
C SER A 255 13.06 -5.66 14.16
N THR A 256 12.19 -6.47 13.55
CA THR A 256 12.53 -7.70 12.81
C THR A 256 12.67 -7.47 11.30
N LEU A 257 12.13 -6.37 10.78
CA LEU A 257 12.21 -5.98 9.37
C LEU A 257 13.12 -4.75 9.29
N GLN A 258 14.22 -4.81 8.53
CA GLN A 258 15.30 -3.79 8.47
C GLN A 258 14.88 -2.42 7.88
N ASN A 259 13.61 -2.05 7.97
CA ASN A 259 13.02 -1.10 7.05
C ASN A 259 13.29 0.37 7.37
N GLY A 260 14.04 0.75 8.42
CA GLY A 260 14.16 2.16 8.83
C GLY A 260 15.23 2.99 8.10
N ILE A 261 16.09 3.69 8.86
CA ILE A 261 17.13 4.56 8.31
C ILE A 261 18.48 3.85 8.41
N GLU A 262 19.09 3.56 7.26
CA GLU A 262 20.23 2.63 7.17
C GLU A 262 21.40 3.12 6.32
N ASN A 263 22.53 2.43 6.49
CA ASN A 263 23.75 2.54 5.70
C ASN A 263 24.39 3.94 5.67
N ASN A 264 24.13 4.76 6.70
CA ASN A 264 24.67 6.12 6.87
C ASN A 264 26.17 6.13 7.20
N ASN A 265 27.00 5.45 6.39
CA ASN A 265 28.43 5.28 6.61
C ASN A 265 29.22 6.50 6.08
N LEU A 266 28.82 7.67 6.56
CA LEU A 266 29.45 8.96 6.29
C LEU A 266 30.96 8.87 6.59
N ASN A 267 31.80 9.30 5.64
CA ASN A 267 33.27 9.23 5.72
C ASN A 267 33.86 10.20 6.77
N GLY A 268 33.45 10.08 8.03
CA GLY A 268 34.05 10.74 9.18
C GLY A 268 33.91 12.26 9.17
N VAL A 269 33.03 12.78 10.03
CA VAL A 269 32.88 14.21 10.34
C VAL A 269 32.50 15.04 9.09
N SER A 270 31.22 15.37 8.96
CA SER A 270 30.90 16.54 8.15
C SER A 270 31.64 17.73 8.78
N PRO A 271 32.56 18.43 8.09
CA PRO A 271 33.06 19.70 8.59
C PRO A 271 31.87 20.63 8.84
N ASP A 272 32.08 21.73 9.59
CA ASP A 272 31.07 22.74 9.90
C ASP A 272 30.46 23.35 8.62
N LEU A 273 29.56 22.61 7.98
CA LEU A 273 28.75 23.08 6.87
C LEU A 273 27.74 24.05 7.48
N VAL A 274 27.65 25.24 6.91
CA VAL A 274 26.69 26.25 7.35
C VAL A 274 25.28 25.65 7.20
N GLY A 275 24.59 25.43 8.32
CA GLY A 275 23.29 24.76 8.37
C GLY A 275 23.30 23.29 8.76
N CYS A 276 24.47 22.69 9.04
CA CYS A 276 24.59 21.32 9.54
C CYS A 276 25.09 21.30 10.99
N PRO A 277 24.25 20.95 11.98
CA PRO A 277 24.68 20.91 13.37
C PRO A 277 25.66 19.74 13.60
N SER A 278 26.94 20.06 13.77
CA SER A 278 27.94 19.13 14.29
C SER A 278 27.49 18.62 15.68
N PRO A 279 27.61 17.30 15.99
CA PRO A 279 28.39 16.28 15.27
C PRO A 279 27.57 15.33 14.37
N VAL A 280 26.25 15.51 14.21
CA VAL A 280 25.39 14.52 13.53
C VAL A 280 24.88 15.05 12.19
N ALA A 281 25.38 14.45 11.13
CA ALA A 281 25.03 14.78 9.75
C ALA A 281 23.66 14.20 9.30
N PHE A 282 23.01 13.40 10.13
CA PHE A 282 21.67 12.87 9.88
C PHE A 282 20.82 12.98 11.15
N ASP A 283 20.06 14.06 11.24
CA ASP A 283 19.06 14.27 12.29
C ASP A 283 17.74 13.62 11.86
N ALA A 284 17.30 12.63 12.61
CA ALA A 284 16.04 11.91 12.44
C ALA A 284 15.20 11.93 13.72
N THR A 285 15.34 12.99 14.53
CA THR A 285 14.47 13.22 15.68
C THR A 285 13.05 13.55 15.22
N LEU A 286 12.11 13.52 16.16
CA LEU A 286 10.71 13.87 15.93
C LEU A 286 10.03 13.03 14.84
N ASN A 287 10.49 11.80 14.61
CA ASN A 287 9.79 10.84 13.76
C ASN A 287 9.02 9.82 14.60
N TYR A 288 7.94 9.28 14.05
CA TYR A 288 7.33 8.05 14.54
C TYR A 288 7.95 6.85 13.84
N TRP A 289 8.38 5.84 14.61
CA TRP A 289 9.13 4.70 14.06
C TRP A 289 8.27 3.44 13.89
N GLY A 290 6.95 3.58 13.84
CA GLY A 290 6.03 2.45 13.72
C GLY A 290 5.56 1.87 15.07
N ASP A 291 6.22 2.21 16.18
CA ASP A 291 5.84 1.83 17.54
C ASP A 291 6.19 2.94 18.54
N ALA A 292 5.41 3.06 19.62
CA ALA A 292 5.61 4.07 20.67
C ALA A 292 6.94 3.93 21.42
N SER A 293 7.51 2.72 21.47
CA SER A 293 8.85 2.44 22.02
C SER A 293 10.01 2.99 21.17
N GLY A 294 9.72 3.52 19.97
CA GLY A 294 10.71 4.14 19.10
C GLY A 294 11.50 3.14 18.26
N PRO A 295 12.60 3.61 17.63
CA PRO A 295 13.38 2.77 16.72
C PRO A 295 14.17 1.71 17.46
N TYR A 296 14.37 0.56 16.83
CA TYR A 296 15.33 -0.40 17.32
C TYR A 296 16.77 0.06 17.01
N HIS A 297 17.59 0.24 18.05
CA HIS A 297 19.05 0.39 17.94
C HIS A 297 19.75 -0.58 18.90
N PRO A 298 20.68 -1.45 18.44
CA PRO A 298 21.26 -2.51 19.29
C PRO A 298 21.87 -2.05 20.61
N THR A 299 22.40 -0.82 20.67
CA THR A 299 23.09 -0.27 21.84
C THR A 299 22.43 0.97 22.45
N LEU A 300 21.57 1.67 21.71
CA LEU A 300 21.01 2.97 22.13
C LEU A 300 19.51 2.89 22.42
N ASN A 301 18.81 1.88 21.89
CA ASN A 301 17.41 1.58 22.19
C ASN A 301 17.10 0.10 21.85
N ALA A 302 17.63 -0.83 22.65
CA ALA A 302 17.58 -2.27 22.35
C ALA A 302 16.16 -2.87 22.50
N ASP A 303 15.30 -2.21 23.28
CA ASP A 303 13.91 -2.62 23.51
C ASP A 303 12.92 -1.97 22.52
N GLY A 304 13.41 -1.09 21.62
CA GLY A 304 12.58 -0.47 20.59
C GLY A 304 11.98 -1.51 19.65
N LEU A 305 10.66 -1.51 19.49
CA LEU A 305 9.91 -2.43 18.63
C LEU A 305 9.68 -1.87 17.23
N GLY A 306 9.93 -0.57 17.02
CA GLY A 306 9.78 0.09 15.74
C GLY A 306 10.89 -0.22 14.74
N SER A 307 10.85 0.47 13.61
CA SER A 307 11.81 0.44 12.51
C SER A 307 13.26 0.56 13.01
N ARG A 308 14.18 -0.17 12.37
CA ARG A 308 15.61 -0.14 12.72
C ARG A 308 16.27 1.19 12.37
N VAL A 309 17.20 1.63 13.19
CA VAL A 309 18.06 2.77 12.89
C VAL A 309 19.53 2.36 13.00
N SER A 310 20.36 2.79 12.06
CA SER A 310 21.81 2.54 12.11
C SER A 310 22.54 3.52 13.02
N ASP A 311 23.81 3.24 13.32
CA ASP A 311 24.70 4.22 13.92
C ASP A 311 24.75 5.53 13.11
N ARG A 312 25.20 6.61 13.76
CA ARG A 312 25.38 7.97 13.18
C ARG A 312 24.08 8.65 12.72
N VAL A 313 22.95 8.23 13.26
CA VAL A 313 21.66 8.91 13.12
C VAL A 313 21.21 9.37 14.50
N LEU A 314 20.86 10.65 14.64
CA LEU A 314 20.23 11.15 15.85
C LEU A 314 18.73 10.86 15.75
N PHE A 315 18.15 10.12 16.69
CA PHE A 315 16.74 9.72 16.62
C PHE A 315 15.94 10.00 17.90
N ASP A 316 16.61 10.47 18.95
CA ASP A 316 16.00 10.86 20.23
C ASP A 316 15.98 12.40 20.34
N PRO A 317 14.82 13.03 20.61
CA PRO A 317 13.52 12.41 20.89
C PRO A 317 12.82 11.84 19.66
N TRP A 318 12.02 10.80 19.84
CA TRP A 318 11.06 10.30 18.83
C TRP A 318 9.61 10.57 19.24
N LEU A 319 8.69 10.41 18.28
CA LEU A 319 7.25 10.54 18.52
C LEU A 319 6.66 9.21 18.99
N ALA A 320 5.73 9.27 19.95
CA ALA A 320 5.05 8.08 20.47
C ALA A 320 3.87 7.61 19.61
N ASN A 321 3.38 8.44 18.69
CA ASN A 321 2.27 8.12 17.80
C ASN A 321 2.57 8.66 16.40
N ALA A 322 2.00 8.02 15.39
CA ALA A 322 2.04 8.50 14.02
C ALA A 322 1.44 9.92 13.91
N VAL A 323 2.07 10.77 13.09
CA VAL A 323 1.61 12.13 12.80
C VAL A 323 0.55 12.13 11.71
N PHE A 324 0.68 11.22 10.75
CA PHE A 324 -0.23 10.99 9.65
C PHE A 324 -0.95 9.64 9.85
N PRO A 325 -2.28 9.59 9.63
CA PRO A 325 -2.97 8.32 9.63
C PRO A 325 -2.36 7.42 8.54
N PRO A 326 -2.13 6.12 8.82
CA PRO A 326 -1.60 5.20 7.80
C PRO A 326 -2.51 5.20 6.56
N ALA A 327 -1.90 5.13 5.38
CA ALA A 327 -2.63 5.03 4.12
C ALA A 327 -3.65 3.88 4.18
N THR A 328 -4.88 4.18 3.75
CA THR A 328 -5.97 3.21 3.72
C THR A 328 -6.34 2.86 2.29
N TYR A 329 -6.90 1.67 2.11
CA TYR A 329 -7.27 1.08 0.83
C TYR A 329 -8.71 0.61 0.85
N SER A 330 -9.19 0.24 -0.32
CA SER A 330 -10.50 -0.37 -0.51
C SER A 330 -10.42 -1.81 -1.01
N ILE A 331 -11.39 -2.63 -0.59
CA ILE A 331 -11.68 -3.92 -1.22
C ILE A 331 -13.06 -3.80 -1.83
N SER A 332 -13.18 -4.00 -3.13
CA SER A 332 -14.45 -4.00 -3.85
C SER A 332 -14.55 -5.18 -4.81
N GLY A 333 -15.78 -5.45 -5.22
CA GLY A 333 -16.08 -6.54 -6.13
C GLY A 333 -17.52 -6.52 -6.60
N ARG A 334 -17.84 -7.49 -7.44
CA ARG A 334 -19.15 -7.70 -8.03
C ARG A 334 -19.60 -9.15 -7.87
N ILE A 335 -20.85 -9.33 -7.52
CA ILE A 335 -21.50 -10.64 -7.40
C ILE A 335 -22.50 -10.81 -8.53
N THR A 336 -22.35 -11.88 -9.30
CA THR A 336 -23.12 -12.16 -10.53
C THR A 336 -23.87 -13.47 -10.44
N LYS A 337 -25.00 -13.59 -11.15
CA LYS A 337 -25.80 -14.82 -11.20
C LYS A 337 -25.25 -15.79 -12.25
N ASP A 338 -25.10 -17.05 -11.87
CA ASP A 338 -24.80 -18.24 -12.68
C ASP A 338 -23.48 -18.25 -13.48
N SER A 339 -22.96 -17.09 -13.89
CA SER A 339 -21.69 -16.93 -14.61
C SER A 339 -21.04 -15.59 -14.30
N ALA A 340 -19.72 -15.49 -14.53
CA ALA A 340 -18.95 -14.25 -14.31
C ALA A 340 -19.44 -13.04 -15.16
N ILE A 341 -20.12 -13.31 -16.28
CA ILE A 341 -20.70 -12.30 -17.17
C ILE A 341 -22.21 -12.13 -16.97
N GLY A 342 -22.77 -12.76 -15.94
CA GLY A 342 -24.19 -12.71 -15.63
C GLY A 342 -24.64 -11.36 -15.06
N ASP A 343 -25.95 -11.25 -14.89
CA ASP A 343 -26.57 -10.10 -14.23
C ASP A 343 -26.08 -9.97 -12.79
N GLY A 344 -26.04 -8.73 -12.29
CA GLY A 344 -25.74 -8.45 -10.90
C GLY A 344 -26.75 -9.10 -9.96
N LEU A 345 -26.27 -9.63 -8.83
CA LEU A 345 -27.14 -10.12 -7.76
C LEU A 345 -27.24 -9.08 -6.64
N PRO A 346 -28.36 -8.36 -6.52
CA PRO A 346 -28.55 -7.38 -5.45
C PRO A 346 -28.88 -8.03 -4.10
N GLY A 347 -28.61 -7.30 -3.02
CA GLY A 347 -29.02 -7.68 -1.66
C GLY A 347 -28.19 -8.81 -1.03
N VAL A 348 -27.04 -9.16 -1.61
CA VAL A 348 -26.11 -10.11 -1.02
C VAL A 348 -25.37 -9.41 0.11
N LEU A 349 -25.41 -9.97 1.31
CA LEU A 349 -24.58 -9.51 2.43
C LEU A 349 -23.16 -10.02 2.20
N VAL A 350 -22.18 -9.12 2.22
CA VAL A 350 -20.76 -9.45 2.11
C VAL A 350 -20.09 -9.12 3.43
N MET A 351 -19.44 -10.10 4.03
CA MET A 351 -18.71 -9.95 5.29
C MET A 351 -17.22 -9.78 5.01
N LEU A 352 -16.57 -8.91 5.77
CA LEU A 352 -15.12 -8.72 5.76
C LEU A 352 -14.55 -9.15 7.12
N GLN A 353 -13.54 -10.01 7.09
CA GLN A 353 -12.77 -10.42 8.27
C GLN A 353 -11.29 -10.11 8.05
N GLY A 354 -10.54 -9.90 9.13
CA GLY A 354 -9.12 -9.49 9.11
C GLY A 354 -8.84 -8.56 10.29
N GLU A 355 -7.93 -7.60 10.11
CA GLU A 355 -7.69 -6.49 11.06
C GLU A 355 -8.82 -5.44 10.99
N VAL A 356 -10.07 -5.88 11.17
CA VAL A 356 -11.29 -5.08 11.20
C VAL A 356 -12.21 -5.60 12.32
N PRO A 357 -13.16 -4.78 12.81
CA PRO A 357 -14.21 -5.29 13.70
C PRO A 357 -14.93 -6.50 13.11
N ASP A 358 -15.26 -7.48 13.97
CA ASP A 358 -15.85 -8.79 13.60
C ASP A 358 -17.18 -8.70 12.82
N ASP A 359 -17.85 -7.55 12.82
CA ASP A 359 -19.16 -7.29 12.22
C ASP A 359 -19.10 -6.40 10.96
N THR A 360 -17.90 -6.20 10.38
CA THR A 360 -17.74 -5.39 9.17
C THR A 360 -18.44 -6.01 7.97
N THR A 361 -19.47 -5.35 7.44
CA THR A 361 -20.29 -5.86 6.33
C THR A 361 -20.63 -4.79 5.27
N ALA A 362 -20.92 -5.26 4.06
CA ALA A 362 -21.44 -4.48 2.93
C ALA A 362 -22.62 -5.24 2.28
N ILE A 363 -23.47 -4.55 1.52
CA ILE A 363 -24.57 -5.17 0.77
C ILE A 363 -24.43 -4.81 -0.70
N THR A 364 -24.64 -5.79 -1.59
CA THR A 364 -24.55 -5.54 -3.03
C THR A 364 -25.68 -4.65 -3.54
N ASP A 365 -25.34 -3.71 -4.43
CA ASP A 365 -26.28 -2.81 -5.09
C ASP A 365 -27.11 -3.50 -6.19
N ALA A 366 -27.95 -2.73 -6.90
CA ALA A 366 -28.78 -3.23 -8.00
C ALA A 366 -28.00 -3.96 -9.11
N ASN A 367 -26.71 -3.62 -9.28
CA ASN A 367 -25.81 -4.16 -10.29
C ASN A 367 -24.85 -5.22 -9.73
N GLY A 368 -24.99 -5.59 -8.46
CA GLY A 368 -24.18 -6.61 -7.79
C GLY A 368 -22.87 -6.09 -7.19
N TYR A 369 -22.60 -4.79 -7.18
CA TYR A 369 -21.35 -4.23 -6.66
C TYR A 369 -21.39 -4.00 -5.15
N TYR A 370 -20.23 -4.16 -4.50
CA TYR A 370 -20.03 -3.84 -3.08
C TYR A 370 -18.61 -3.30 -2.86
N SER A 371 -18.38 -2.60 -1.73
CA SER A 371 -17.06 -2.11 -1.35
C SER A 371 -16.89 -1.98 0.16
N PHE A 372 -15.64 -2.08 0.60
CA PHE A 372 -15.13 -1.74 1.92
C PHE A 372 -14.02 -0.70 1.73
N SER A 373 -13.96 0.33 2.58
CA SER A 373 -12.96 1.39 2.50
C SER A 373 -12.30 1.60 3.86
N GLY A 374 -11.21 2.38 3.90
CA GLY A 374 -10.51 2.68 5.16
C GLY A 374 -9.68 1.51 5.70
N LEU A 375 -9.35 0.54 4.84
CA LEU A 375 -8.65 -0.68 5.26
C LEU A 375 -7.14 -0.47 5.28
N LEU A 376 -6.46 -1.00 6.28
CA LEU A 376 -5.00 -0.98 6.32
C LEU A 376 -4.42 -2.06 5.37
N ASN A 377 -3.11 -2.05 5.20
CA ASN A 377 -2.45 -3.21 4.59
C ASN A 377 -2.63 -4.43 5.48
N GLY A 378 -2.89 -5.59 4.86
CA GLY A 378 -3.09 -6.83 5.60
C GLY A 378 -3.86 -7.87 4.80
N PRO A 379 -3.88 -9.12 5.29
CA PRO A 379 -4.74 -10.15 4.78
C PRO A 379 -6.18 -9.95 5.26
N TYR A 380 -7.12 -10.06 4.34
CA TYR A 380 -8.56 -9.97 4.56
C TYR A 380 -9.25 -11.18 3.96
N ILE A 381 -10.38 -11.56 4.55
CA ILE A 381 -11.24 -12.60 4.00
C ILE A 381 -12.59 -11.98 3.67
N VAL A 382 -13.00 -12.11 2.40
CA VAL A 382 -14.28 -11.61 1.91
C VAL A 382 -15.22 -12.79 1.68
N SER A 383 -16.40 -12.76 2.28
CA SER A 383 -17.36 -13.88 2.24
C SER A 383 -18.78 -13.39 1.93
N PRO A 384 -19.39 -13.78 0.80
CA PRO A 384 -20.77 -13.43 0.47
C PRO A 384 -21.77 -14.40 1.08
N VAL A 385 -22.97 -13.89 1.39
CA VAL A 385 -24.07 -14.63 2.00
C VAL A 385 -25.39 -14.13 1.46
N LEU A 386 -26.18 -15.07 0.92
CA LEU A 386 -27.58 -14.88 0.61
C LEU A 386 -28.28 -16.24 0.68
N ALA A 387 -29.35 -16.32 1.47
CA ALA A 387 -30.12 -17.56 1.62
C ALA A 387 -30.62 -18.05 0.25
N GLY A 388 -30.51 -19.36 0.01
CA GLY A 388 -30.89 -19.98 -1.26
C GLY A 388 -29.85 -19.83 -2.38
N TYR A 389 -28.63 -19.35 -2.09
CA TYR A 389 -27.52 -19.31 -3.04
C TYR A 389 -26.27 -20.01 -2.51
N LEU A 390 -25.49 -20.57 -3.44
CA LEU A 390 -24.10 -20.99 -3.25
C LEU A 390 -23.19 -20.03 -4.02
N PHE A 391 -22.08 -19.64 -3.40
CA PHE A 391 -21.10 -18.75 -4.00
C PHE A 391 -19.84 -19.51 -4.40
N SER A 392 -19.34 -19.18 -5.59
CA SER A 392 -18.07 -19.69 -6.11
C SER A 392 -17.13 -18.52 -6.39
N PRO A 393 -15.96 -18.45 -5.70
CA PRO A 393 -15.60 -19.26 -4.54
C PRO A 393 -16.49 -18.94 -3.31
N PRO A 394 -16.52 -19.78 -2.25
CA PRO A 394 -17.32 -19.49 -1.05
C PRO A 394 -16.76 -18.35 -0.19
N SER A 395 -15.49 -17.99 -0.41
CA SER A 395 -14.81 -16.82 0.15
C SER A 395 -13.53 -16.54 -0.64
N LEU A 396 -12.96 -15.36 -0.48
CA LEU A 396 -11.69 -14.95 -1.07
C LEU A 396 -10.73 -14.44 0.01
N ASN A 397 -9.49 -14.88 -0.03
CA ASN A 397 -8.40 -14.22 0.70
C ASN A 397 -7.85 -13.08 -0.18
N VAL A 398 -7.88 -11.86 0.35
CA VAL A 398 -7.45 -10.63 -0.31
C VAL A 398 -6.34 -10.02 0.53
N VAL A 399 -5.17 -9.83 -0.05
CA VAL A 399 -4.06 -9.14 0.62
C VAL A 399 -3.95 -7.72 0.07
N LEU A 400 -4.21 -6.74 0.92
CA LEU A 400 -3.95 -5.32 0.65
C LEU A 400 -2.48 -5.04 0.93
N ALA A 401 -1.77 -4.57 -0.09
CA ALA A 401 -0.34 -4.29 -0.08
C ALA A 401 -0.05 -3.06 -0.94
N GLY A 402 -0.46 -1.92 -0.41
CA GLY A 402 -0.16 -0.62 -0.99
C GLY A 402 -1.11 -0.16 -2.09
N SER A 403 -2.21 -0.87 -2.31
CA SER A 403 -3.21 -0.56 -3.32
C SER A 403 -4.58 -1.14 -2.97
N ASP A 404 -5.62 -0.55 -3.55
CA ASP A 404 -6.98 -1.11 -3.55
C ASP A 404 -7.03 -2.48 -4.25
N SER A 405 -8.00 -3.30 -3.86
CA SER A 405 -8.34 -4.56 -4.52
C SER A 405 -9.73 -4.46 -5.14
N LEU A 406 -9.81 -4.38 -6.47
CA LEU A 406 -11.07 -4.16 -7.21
C LEU A 406 -11.73 -5.44 -7.75
N SER A 407 -11.16 -6.61 -7.46
CA SER A 407 -11.52 -7.87 -8.13
C SER A 407 -11.99 -8.97 -7.16
N ALA A 408 -12.57 -8.61 -6.01
CA ALA A 408 -13.14 -9.58 -5.08
C ALA A 408 -14.50 -10.10 -5.62
N ASN A 409 -14.50 -10.81 -6.74
CA ASN A 409 -15.73 -11.18 -7.44
C ASN A 409 -16.26 -12.56 -7.04
N PHE A 410 -17.57 -12.73 -7.09
CA PHE A 410 -18.24 -14.00 -6.80
C PHE A 410 -19.31 -14.35 -7.85
N ILE A 411 -19.48 -15.65 -8.09
CA ILE A 411 -20.59 -16.18 -8.88
C ILE A 411 -21.58 -16.86 -7.93
N ALA A 412 -22.83 -16.43 -7.96
CA ALA A 412 -23.92 -16.99 -7.17
C ALA A 412 -24.75 -17.95 -8.02
N THR A 413 -24.98 -19.16 -7.53
CA THR A 413 -25.84 -20.17 -8.15
C THR A 413 -26.96 -20.54 -7.18
N ILE A 414 -28.17 -20.77 -7.69
CA ILE A 414 -29.30 -21.13 -6.83
C ILE A 414 -29.02 -22.46 -6.12
N SER A 415 -29.23 -22.48 -4.82
CA SER A 415 -29.14 -23.66 -3.97
C SER A 415 -30.54 -24.12 -3.56
N PRO A 416 -30.94 -25.36 -3.86
CA PRO A 416 -32.18 -25.93 -3.33
C PRO A 416 -32.03 -26.36 -1.86
N ALA A 417 -30.84 -26.22 -1.28
CA ALA A 417 -30.59 -26.61 0.09
C ALA A 417 -31.32 -25.66 1.04
N GLU A 418 -31.90 -26.27 2.08
CA GLU A 418 -32.69 -25.53 3.04
C GLU A 418 -31.92 -25.15 4.30
N VAL A 419 -30.81 -25.84 4.61
CA VAL A 419 -30.02 -25.66 5.84
C VAL A 419 -28.75 -24.89 5.54
N GLY A 420 -28.41 -23.93 6.40
CA GLY A 420 -27.19 -23.14 6.35
C GLY A 420 -26.20 -23.53 7.44
N PHE A 421 -24.91 -23.59 7.10
CA PHE A 421 -23.82 -23.71 8.06
C PHE A 421 -23.21 -22.35 8.41
N SER A 422 -22.95 -22.12 9.68
CA SER A 422 -22.13 -21.00 10.17
C SER A 422 -21.00 -21.50 11.06
N VAL A 423 -19.93 -20.72 11.16
CA VAL A 423 -18.85 -20.90 12.14
C VAL A 423 -18.64 -19.58 12.89
N ASN A 424 -18.34 -19.65 14.19
CA ASN A 424 -18.11 -18.46 15.01
C ASN A 424 -16.66 -17.96 14.95
N SER A 425 -16.45 -16.69 15.29
CA SER A 425 -15.14 -16.15 15.65
C SER A 425 -14.88 -16.25 17.16
N LEU A 426 -13.62 -16.13 17.56
CA LEU A 426 -13.12 -16.31 18.92
C LEU A 426 -11.97 -15.34 19.19
N ASP A 427 -11.96 -14.75 20.38
CA ASP A 427 -10.76 -14.14 20.98
C ASP A 427 -10.20 -15.06 22.06
N VAL A 428 -8.96 -15.50 21.90
CA VAL A 428 -8.29 -16.43 22.81
C VAL A 428 -6.97 -15.84 23.29
N LEU A 429 -6.73 -15.87 24.60
CA LEU A 429 -5.44 -15.49 25.16
C LEU A 429 -4.38 -16.51 24.77
N ARG A 430 -3.24 -16.02 24.25
CA ARG A 430 -2.07 -16.84 23.91
C ARG A 430 -1.69 -17.82 25.03
N PRO A 431 -1.28 -19.06 24.71
CA PRO A 431 -0.78 -19.99 25.71
C PRO A 431 0.64 -19.59 26.13
N THR A 432 0.81 -19.28 27.42
CA THR A 432 2.09 -18.89 28.03
C THR A 432 2.64 -19.94 28.99
N SER A 433 1.99 -21.11 29.03
CA SER A 433 2.40 -22.27 29.83
C SER A 433 2.26 -23.53 28.99
N SER A 434 2.87 -24.63 29.44
CA SER A 434 2.80 -25.92 28.77
C SER A 434 1.42 -26.58 28.77
N VAL A 435 0.39 -25.96 29.37
CA VAL A 435 -0.99 -26.43 29.31
C VAL A 435 -1.56 -26.16 27.93
N LYS A 436 -2.00 -27.22 27.24
CA LYS A 436 -2.61 -27.11 25.92
C LYS A 436 -3.82 -26.18 25.94
N LYS A 437 -3.86 -25.25 24.99
CA LYS A 437 -5.03 -24.42 24.68
C LYS A 437 -5.49 -24.66 23.25
N TYR A 438 -6.75 -24.33 22.98
CA TYR A 438 -7.38 -24.54 21.69
C TYR A 438 -8.22 -23.33 21.28
N CYS A 439 -8.22 -23.01 19.99
CA CYS A 439 -9.35 -22.29 19.38
C CYS A 439 -10.44 -23.33 19.08
N SER A 440 -11.54 -23.27 19.82
CA SER A 440 -12.63 -24.25 19.73
C SER A 440 -13.77 -23.71 18.87
N PHE A 441 -13.60 -23.78 17.55
CA PHE A 441 -14.61 -23.31 16.60
C PHE A 441 -15.88 -24.16 16.70
N THR A 442 -17.03 -23.52 16.74
CA THR A 442 -18.34 -24.14 16.75
C THR A 442 -19.01 -23.94 15.41
N VAL A 443 -19.18 -25.04 14.67
CA VAL A 443 -19.92 -25.07 13.41
C VAL A 443 -21.39 -25.39 13.72
N THR A 444 -22.30 -24.55 13.25
CA THR A 444 -23.73 -24.58 13.58
C THR A 444 -24.59 -24.72 12.34
N MET A 445 -25.61 -25.58 12.39
CA MET A 445 -26.73 -25.57 11.45
C MET A 445 -27.81 -24.60 11.93
N ASP A 446 -28.33 -23.77 11.03
CA ASP A 446 -29.42 -22.82 11.32
C ASP A 446 -30.75 -23.49 11.69
N LYS A 447 -30.99 -24.71 11.21
CA LYS A 447 -32.15 -25.53 11.58
C LYS A 447 -31.88 -27.02 11.50
N ALA A 448 -32.78 -27.79 12.12
CA ALA A 448 -32.72 -29.25 12.12
C ALA A 448 -32.98 -29.86 10.74
N LEU A 449 -32.28 -30.94 10.43
CA LEU A 449 -32.49 -31.74 9.22
C LEU A 449 -33.77 -32.57 9.33
N ALA A 450 -34.53 -32.62 8.24
CA ALA A 450 -35.71 -33.48 8.13
C ALA A 450 -35.37 -34.97 8.40
N PRO A 451 -36.33 -35.79 8.90
CA PRO A 451 -36.09 -37.18 9.24
C PRO A 451 -35.39 -37.97 8.13
N GLY A 452 -34.32 -38.68 8.49
CA GLY A 452 -33.53 -39.52 7.57
C GLY A 452 -32.61 -38.76 6.61
N LYS A 453 -32.47 -37.43 6.74
CA LYS A 453 -31.53 -36.62 5.93
C LYS A 453 -30.17 -36.44 6.61
N SER A 454 -29.19 -36.06 5.80
CA SER A 454 -27.85 -35.66 6.23
C SER A 454 -27.36 -34.43 5.46
N ALA A 455 -26.51 -33.64 6.12
CA ALA A 455 -25.78 -32.53 5.52
C ALA A 455 -24.32 -32.60 5.96
N SER A 456 -23.42 -32.09 5.13
CA SER A 456 -21.99 -32.08 5.46
C SER A 456 -21.28 -30.86 4.95
N VAL A 457 -20.18 -30.50 5.60
CA VAL A 457 -19.32 -29.39 5.20
C VAL A 457 -17.87 -29.75 5.46
N ASP A 458 -17.00 -29.42 4.52
CA ASP A 458 -15.55 -29.56 4.68
C ASP A 458 -15.00 -28.32 5.39
N TYR A 459 -13.89 -28.47 6.11
CA TYR A 459 -13.20 -27.34 6.73
C TYR A 459 -11.69 -27.42 6.57
N THR A 460 -11.03 -26.27 6.60
CA THR A 460 -9.57 -26.14 6.69
C THR A 460 -9.19 -24.89 7.45
N THR A 461 -8.12 -24.94 8.23
CA THR A 461 -7.49 -23.72 8.77
C THR A 461 -6.77 -22.96 7.66
N VAL A 462 -6.72 -21.64 7.77
CA VAL A 462 -6.05 -20.72 6.86
C VAL A 462 -5.23 -19.74 7.69
N ASP A 463 -3.97 -19.53 7.30
CA ASP A 463 -3.08 -18.56 7.95
C ASP A 463 -3.59 -17.13 7.77
N GLY A 464 -3.49 -16.35 8.84
CA GLY A 464 -3.64 -14.89 8.81
C GLY A 464 -2.28 -14.26 9.14
N THR A 465 -2.25 -13.38 10.13
CA THR A 465 -0.97 -12.95 10.74
C THR A 465 -0.37 -14.04 11.63
N ALA A 466 -1.19 -14.93 12.19
CA ALA A 466 -0.73 -16.14 12.89
C ALA A 466 -0.51 -17.27 11.88
N LEU A 467 0.63 -17.95 11.97
CA LEU A 467 1.06 -18.96 11.00
C LEU A 467 0.98 -20.38 11.58
N ALA A 468 0.51 -21.36 10.82
CA ALA A 468 0.50 -22.76 11.24
C ALA A 468 1.89 -23.32 11.56
N SER A 469 2.95 -22.73 11.02
CA SER A 469 4.33 -23.12 11.36
C SER A 469 4.72 -22.68 12.77
N VAL A 470 4.13 -21.59 13.29
CA VAL A 470 4.56 -20.90 14.51
C VAL A 470 3.52 -20.97 15.63
N ASP A 471 2.25 -20.65 15.34
CA ASP A 471 1.24 -20.29 16.36
C ASP A 471 0.20 -21.38 16.63
N TYR A 472 -0.12 -22.20 15.64
CA TYR A 472 -1.16 -23.22 15.78
C TYR A 472 -0.82 -24.49 15.00
N ILE A 473 -1.56 -25.57 15.22
CA ILE A 473 -1.43 -26.81 14.44
C ILE A 473 -2.54 -26.82 13.38
N ALA A 474 -2.16 -26.75 12.11
CA ALA A 474 -3.10 -26.78 10.99
C ALA A 474 -4.06 -27.97 11.06
N ARG A 475 -5.33 -27.72 10.75
CA ARG A 475 -6.40 -28.73 10.81
C ARG A 475 -7.30 -28.65 9.59
N SER A 476 -7.68 -29.80 9.06
CA SER A 476 -8.70 -29.92 8.02
C SER A 476 -9.53 -31.18 8.24
N GLY A 477 -10.72 -31.23 7.64
CA GLY A 477 -11.60 -32.38 7.77
C GLY A 477 -12.99 -32.15 7.19
N LYS A 478 -13.90 -33.05 7.54
CA LYS A 478 -15.31 -33.00 7.13
C LYS A 478 -16.21 -33.21 8.33
N LEU A 479 -17.20 -32.33 8.50
CA LEU A 479 -18.26 -32.48 9.48
C LEU A 479 -19.49 -33.05 8.79
N THR A 480 -20.11 -34.07 9.39
CA THR A 480 -21.35 -34.67 8.90
C THR A 480 -22.41 -34.59 9.99
N PHE A 481 -23.55 -34.02 9.66
CA PHE A 481 -24.71 -33.90 10.53
C PHE A 481 -25.79 -34.87 10.04
N LEU A 482 -26.38 -35.59 10.99
CA LEU A 482 -27.48 -36.52 10.74
C LEU A 482 -28.75 -35.95 11.39
N SER A 483 -29.92 -36.26 10.81
CA SER A 483 -31.19 -35.92 11.44
C SER A 483 -31.28 -36.44 12.87
N GLY A 484 -31.78 -35.60 13.79
CA GLY A 484 -31.89 -35.91 15.22
C GLY A 484 -30.61 -35.68 16.05
N GLN A 485 -29.49 -35.29 15.45
CA GLN A 485 -28.27 -34.90 16.16
C GLN A 485 -28.30 -33.44 16.62
N SER A 486 -27.31 -33.07 17.45
CA SER A 486 -27.05 -31.67 17.79
C SER A 486 -26.88 -30.82 16.54
N LEU A 487 -27.36 -29.57 16.59
CA LEU A 487 -27.15 -28.59 15.52
C LEU A 487 -25.71 -28.07 15.50
N THR A 488 -24.90 -28.39 16.51
CA THR A 488 -23.52 -27.90 16.63
C THR A 488 -22.50 -29.03 16.66
N GLN A 489 -21.35 -28.80 16.06
CA GLN A 489 -20.14 -29.62 16.21
C GLN A 489 -18.92 -28.73 16.38
N GLN A 490 -17.93 -29.19 17.15
CA GLN A 490 -16.71 -28.44 17.43
C GLN A 490 -15.52 -28.88 16.59
N VAL A 491 -14.69 -27.92 16.20
CA VAL A 491 -13.37 -28.11 15.61
C VAL A 491 -12.34 -27.44 16.52
N ASN A 492 -11.58 -28.25 17.26
CA ASN A 492 -10.59 -27.77 18.22
C ASN A 492 -9.21 -27.65 17.56
N VAL A 493 -8.75 -26.44 17.29
CA VAL A 493 -7.42 -26.20 16.72
C VAL A 493 -6.44 -25.96 17.87
N GLU A 494 -5.43 -26.82 18.01
CA GLU A 494 -4.42 -26.72 19.08
C GLU A 494 -3.51 -25.51 18.84
N LEU A 495 -3.30 -24.72 19.90
CA LEU A 495 -2.40 -23.57 19.90
C LEU A 495 -1.01 -23.96 20.41
N LYS A 496 0.02 -23.45 19.74
CA LYS A 496 1.42 -23.62 20.12
C LYS A 496 1.79 -22.59 21.19
N LEU A 497 2.76 -22.94 22.04
CA LEU A 497 3.25 -22.07 23.12
C LEU A 497 3.82 -20.76 22.54
N SER A 498 3.44 -19.63 23.12
CA SER A 498 3.85 -18.28 22.67
C SER A 498 4.64 -17.54 23.75
N ASN A 499 5.37 -16.48 23.35
CA ASN A 499 5.96 -15.53 24.28
C ASN A 499 4.95 -14.45 24.65
N LEU A 500 5.13 -13.82 25.82
CA LEU A 500 4.28 -12.71 26.26
C LEU A 500 4.43 -11.44 25.40
N SER A 501 5.54 -11.33 24.67
CA SER A 501 5.87 -10.20 23.79
C SER A 501 5.35 -10.36 22.37
N ASP A 502 4.76 -11.50 22.02
CA ASP A 502 4.25 -11.73 20.66
C ASP A 502 3.05 -10.78 20.41
N PRO A 503 2.95 -10.16 19.22
CA PRO A 503 1.84 -9.26 18.91
C PRO A 503 0.50 -10.01 18.90
N THR A 504 -0.60 -9.24 18.89
CA THR A 504 -1.90 -9.82 18.53
C THR A 504 -1.84 -10.30 17.09
N GLU A 505 -2.28 -11.53 16.85
CA GLU A 505 -2.33 -12.12 15.52
C GLU A 505 -3.62 -12.93 15.37
N PHE A 506 -3.95 -13.35 14.14
CA PHE A 506 -5.14 -14.17 13.91
C PHE A 506 -4.91 -15.23 12.83
N PHE A 507 -5.72 -16.29 12.88
CA PHE A 507 -5.89 -17.26 11.80
C PHE A 507 -7.38 -17.62 11.69
N SER A 508 -7.79 -18.33 10.64
CA SER A 508 -9.21 -18.63 10.41
C SER A 508 -9.49 -20.11 10.19
N LEU A 509 -10.73 -20.53 10.48
CA LEU A 509 -11.32 -21.78 10.02
C LEU A 509 -12.29 -21.51 8.87
N MET A 510 -11.95 -22.00 7.67
CA MET A 510 -12.76 -21.86 6.47
C MET A 510 -13.60 -23.12 6.21
N LEU A 511 -14.91 -22.92 6.09
CA LEU A 511 -15.89 -23.91 5.63
C LEU A 511 -16.00 -23.90 4.10
N LYS A 512 -16.08 -25.08 3.49
CA LYS A 512 -16.18 -25.24 2.03
C LYS A 512 -16.96 -26.49 1.65
N ASN A 513 -17.30 -26.59 0.36
CA ASN A 513 -17.96 -27.75 -0.25
C ASN A 513 -19.18 -28.25 0.54
N PRO A 514 -20.14 -27.38 0.93
CA PRO A 514 -21.33 -27.85 1.62
C PRO A 514 -22.10 -28.84 0.73
N THR A 515 -22.63 -29.91 1.34
CA THR A 515 -23.49 -30.90 0.67
C THR A 515 -24.85 -30.90 1.36
N ASN A 516 -25.93 -30.77 0.59
CA ASN A 516 -27.31 -30.58 1.08
C ASN A 516 -27.46 -29.38 2.03
N ALA A 517 -26.57 -28.39 1.90
CA ALA A 517 -26.56 -27.17 2.71
C ALA A 517 -26.00 -25.99 1.88
N TYR A 518 -26.16 -24.78 2.39
CA TYR A 518 -25.44 -23.58 1.96
C TYR A 518 -24.58 -23.03 3.11
N LEU A 519 -23.79 -21.98 2.86
CA LEU A 519 -22.96 -21.33 3.88
C LEU A 519 -23.58 -19.98 4.26
N LEU A 520 -23.83 -19.80 5.56
CA LEU A 520 -24.25 -18.54 6.19
C LEU A 520 -23.07 -17.74 6.71
N VAL A 521 -22.09 -18.43 7.31
CA VAL A 521 -20.81 -17.84 7.71
C VAL A 521 -19.76 -18.86 7.38
N SER A 522 -19.03 -18.63 6.28
CA SER A 522 -18.05 -19.58 5.75
C SER A 522 -16.70 -19.50 6.46
N ASN A 523 -16.45 -18.48 7.29
CA ASN A 523 -15.16 -18.26 7.93
C ASN A 523 -15.34 -17.80 9.38
N GLY A 524 -14.59 -18.43 10.29
CA GLY A 524 -14.50 -18.03 11.68
C GLY A 524 -13.07 -17.67 12.01
N THR A 525 -12.85 -16.50 12.62
CA THR A 525 -11.51 -16.03 13.01
C THR A 525 -11.18 -16.46 14.43
N CYS A 526 -9.94 -16.88 14.68
CA CYS A 526 -9.40 -16.95 16.03
C CYS A 526 -8.29 -15.92 16.21
N THR A 527 -8.57 -14.91 17.03
CA THR A 527 -7.60 -13.89 17.42
C THR A 527 -6.81 -14.35 18.64
N LEU A 528 -5.50 -14.30 18.54
CA LEU A 528 -4.54 -14.64 19.58
C LEU A 528 -4.10 -13.35 20.28
N SER A 529 -4.77 -13.01 21.37
CA SER A 529 -4.50 -11.78 22.13
C SER A 529 -3.48 -11.99 23.25
N THR A 530 -2.75 -10.92 23.58
CA THR A 530 -1.95 -10.85 24.81
C THR A 530 -2.81 -10.37 25.98
N ALA A 531 -2.51 -10.85 27.19
CA ALA A 531 -3.18 -10.36 28.38
C ALA A 531 -2.77 -8.91 28.62
N LYS A 532 -3.73 -7.96 28.66
CA LYS A 532 -3.46 -6.62 29.18
C LYS A 532 -2.98 -6.75 30.62
N GLN A 533 -1.75 -6.30 30.92
CA GLN A 533 -1.34 -6.12 32.31
C GLN A 533 -2.23 -5.06 32.96
N VAL A 534 -3.17 -5.50 33.80
CA VAL A 534 -3.86 -4.58 34.70
C VAL A 534 -2.88 -4.24 35.81
N TYR A 535 -2.24 -3.08 35.74
CA TYR A 535 -1.55 -2.49 36.88
C TYR A 535 -2.61 -2.13 37.93
N LEU A 536 -2.81 -3.00 38.92
CA LEU A 536 -3.49 -2.63 40.14
C LEU A 536 -2.52 -1.74 40.93
N PRO A 537 -2.81 -0.44 41.16
CA PRO A 537 -1.96 0.35 42.03
C PRO A 537 -1.97 -0.30 43.41
N MET A 538 -0.80 -0.74 43.86
CA MET A 538 -0.65 -1.18 45.25
C MET A 538 -0.85 0.05 46.14
N ILE A 539 -2.01 0.12 46.80
CA ILE A 539 -2.19 1.02 47.95
C ILE A 539 -1.38 0.37 49.07
N ASN A 540 -0.18 0.89 49.32
CA ASN A 540 0.54 0.58 50.55
C ASN A 540 -0.36 1.02 51.72
N LYS A 541 -0.71 0.06 52.57
CA LYS A 541 -1.47 0.29 53.80
C LYS A 541 -0.63 0.99 54.86
#